data_AF-A0A354Q8M7-F1
#
_entry.id   AF-A0A354Q8M7-F1
#
_cell.length_a   1.000
_cell.length_b   1.000
_cell.length_c   1.000
_cell.angle_alpha   90.00
_cell.angle_beta   90.00
_cell.angle_gamma   90.00
#
_symmetry.space_group_name_H-M   'P 1'
#
loop_
_entity.id
_entity.type
_entity.pdbx_description
1 polymer ?
#
loop_
_entity_poly.entity_id
_entity_poly.type
_entity_poly.pdbx_seq_one_letter_code
_entity_poly.pdbx_strand_id
1 'polypeptide(L)'
;IPKWYEEEDLRKEFRITNSYTGQIMHTRLVEDGQILEFKTNLSAENAVPFEVVIFFLRKYLKQILQTKNFSFTLFIPLLALELEKKGLPRSMSMISMWAEPQEKIRMDTPLGVMNAHTILVSPQSGLLRALLPREKTHFEFTFAAASPYHLLQFKAGKTRHVLTSLILPE
;
A
#
# COMPACT_ATOMS: atom_id res chain seq x y z
N ILE A 1 6.17 10.29 7.10
CA ILE A 1 4.78 9.84 7.31
C ILE A 1 3.93 11.09 7.47
N PRO A 2 2.76 11.22 6.81
CA PRO A 2 1.89 12.37 6.99
C PRO A 2 1.46 12.47 8.46
N LYS A 3 1.10 13.68 8.92
CA LYS A 3 0.59 13.84 10.29
C LYS A 3 -0.79 13.19 10.47
N TRP A 4 -1.54 13.07 9.37
CA TRP A 4 -2.93 12.63 9.35
C TRP A 4 -3.29 12.06 7.97
N TYR A 5 -4.15 11.05 7.97
CA TYR A 5 -4.71 10.39 6.80
C TYR A 5 -6.16 10.00 7.11
N GLU A 6 -7.04 10.14 6.13
CA GLU A 6 -8.42 9.71 6.24
C GLU A 6 -8.86 9.02 4.94
N GLU A 7 -9.58 7.92 5.11
CA GLU A 7 -10.14 7.12 4.03
C GLU A 7 -11.58 6.74 4.36
N GLU A 8 -12.46 6.85 3.37
CA GLU A 8 -13.87 6.47 3.47
C GLU A 8 -14.17 5.44 2.38
N ASP A 9 -14.66 4.25 2.76
CA ASP A 9 -15.12 3.24 1.80
C ASP A 9 -16.64 3.34 1.68
N LEU A 10 -17.06 3.96 0.58
CA LEU A 10 -18.45 4.21 0.26
C LEU A 10 -19.31 2.94 0.09
N ARG A 11 -18.70 1.75 -0.03
CA ARG A 11 -19.44 0.48 -0.23
C ARG A 11 -19.86 -0.19 1.08
N LYS A 12 -19.22 0.18 2.20
CA LYS A 12 -19.38 -0.49 3.50
C LYS A 12 -19.67 0.47 4.65
N GLU A 13 -19.96 1.74 4.33
CA GLU A 13 -20.21 2.81 5.30
C GLU A 13 -19.19 2.87 6.45
N PHE A 14 -17.92 2.56 6.16
CA PHE A 14 -16.86 2.70 7.14
C PHE A 14 -15.95 3.88 6.83
N ARG A 15 -15.56 4.59 7.89
CA ARG A 15 -14.60 5.70 7.86
C ARG A 15 -13.40 5.35 8.71
N ILE A 16 -12.21 5.38 8.11
CA ILE A 16 -10.94 5.15 8.78
C ILE A 16 -10.18 6.47 8.86
N THR A 17 -9.80 6.85 10.07
CA THR A 17 -8.91 7.99 10.29
C THR A 17 -7.64 7.48 10.96
N ASN A 18 -6.50 7.74 10.34
CA ASN A 18 -5.18 7.47 10.88
C ASN A 18 -4.50 8.79 11.24
N SER A 19 -4.13 8.95 12.50
CA SER A 19 -3.28 10.07 12.94
C SER A 19 -1.94 9.55 13.44
N TYR A 20 -0.90 10.37 13.28
CA TYR A 20 0.47 9.94 13.48
C TYR A 20 1.18 10.81 14.50
N THR A 21 1.68 10.16 15.55
CA THR A 21 2.54 10.79 16.56
C THR A 21 3.88 10.07 16.58
N GLY A 22 4.86 10.61 15.85
CA GLY A 22 6.13 9.92 15.62
C GLY A 22 5.94 8.63 14.82
N GLN A 23 6.27 7.49 15.40
CA GLN A 23 6.10 6.15 14.82
C GLN A 23 4.84 5.42 15.34
N ILE A 24 4.03 6.10 16.16
CA ILE A 24 2.77 5.55 16.64
C ILE A 24 1.66 6.03 15.72
N MET A 25 0.97 5.08 15.09
CA MET A 25 -0.25 5.33 14.35
C MET A 25 -1.45 5.06 15.23
N HIS A 26 -2.36 6.03 15.29
CA HIS A 26 -3.64 5.93 15.96
C HIS A 26 -4.71 5.76 14.90
N THR A 27 -5.36 4.60 14.90
CA THR A 27 -6.43 4.29 13.97
C THR A 27 -7.76 4.38 14.68
N ARG A 28 -8.69 5.10 14.07
CA ARG A 28 -10.10 5.17 14.44
C ARG A 28 -10.94 4.68 13.28
N LEU A 29 -11.74 3.66 13.51
CA LEU A 29 -12.74 3.13 12.58
C LEU A 29 -14.13 3.50 13.10
N VAL A 30 -14.96 4.02 12.21
CA VAL A 30 -16.41 4.11 12.40
C VAL A 30 -17.06 3.18 11.39
N GLU A 31 -17.93 2.28 11.82
CA GLU A 31 -18.72 1.39 10.96
C GLU A 31 -20.06 1.14 11.65
N ASP A 32 -21.18 1.35 10.95
CA ASP A 32 -22.54 1.15 11.49
C ASP A 32 -22.79 1.80 12.87
N GLY A 33 -22.19 2.98 13.10
CA GLY A 33 -22.26 3.71 14.37
C GLY A 33 -21.38 3.15 15.50
N GLN A 34 -20.70 2.02 15.29
CA GLN A 34 -19.71 1.48 16.22
C GLN A 34 -18.35 2.14 15.98
N ILE A 35 -17.63 2.40 17.07
CA ILE A 35 -16.30 3.01 17.03
C ILE A 35 -15.30 1.99 17.56
N LEU A 36 -14.27 1.73 16.77
CA LEU A 36 -13.13 0.92 17.17
C LEU A 36 -11.84 1.75 17.06
N GLU A 37 -11.09 1.80 18.15
CA GLU A 37 -9.85 2.59 18.22
C GLU A 37 -8.68 1.74 18.69
N PHE A 38 -7.53 1.94 18.05
CA PHE A 38 -6.31 1.27 18.45
C PHE A 38 -5.05 2.03 18.05
N LYS A 39 -3.94 1.61 18.67
CA LYS A 39 -2.61 2.13 18.37
C LYS A 39 -1.75 1.02 17.79
N THR A 40 -0.95 1.39 16.81
CA THR A 40 0.02 0.52 16.16
C THR A 40 1.39 1.16 16.24
N ASN A 41 2.37 0.45 16.79
CA ASN A 41 3.75 0.91 16.78
C ASN A 41 4.45 0.47 15.50
N LEU A 42 4.69 1.42 14.59
CA LEU A 42 5.34 1.16 13.31
C LEU A 42 6.85 0.93 13.44
N SER A 43 7.49 1.35 14.55
CA SER A 43 8.93 1.18 14.72
C SER A 43 9.35 -0.26 15.04
N ALA A 44 8.46 -1.06 15.62
CA ALA A 44 8.76 -2.42 16.04
C ALA A 44 9.24 -3.30 14.87
N GLU A 45 8.74 -3.04 13.66
CA GLU A 45 9.12 -3.78 12.44
C GLU A 45 9.58 -2.87 11.29
N ASN A 46 9.87 -1.58 11.58
CA ASN A 46 10.08 -0.56 10.53
C ASN A 46 8.97 -0.59 9.46
N ALA A 47 7.73 -0.75 9.93
CA ALA A 47 6.58 -0.99 9.08
C ALA A 47 6.17 0.27 8.30
N VAL A 48 5.87 0.07 7.02
CA VAL A 48 5.35 1.10 6.13
C VAL A 48 3.83 0.99 6.12
N PRO A 49 3.08 2.03 6.53
CA PRO A 49 1.63 2.05 6.39
C PRO A 49 1.22 2.01 4.91
N PHE A 50 0.16 1.27 4.60
CA PHE A 50 -0.32 1.11 3.24
C PHE A 50 -0.62 2.43 2.52
N GLU A 51 -1.21 3.40 3.22
CA GLU A 51 -1.55 4.73 2.70
C GLU A 51 -0.34 5.53 2.18
N VAL A 52 0.89 5.19 2.60
CA VAL A 52 2.12 5.84 2.16
C VAL A 52 3.03 4.94 1.34
N VAL A 53 2.59 3.71 1.04
CA VAL A 53 3.42 2.71 0.34
C VAL A 53 3.87 3.21 -1.02
N ILE A 54 3.04 3.97 -1.74
CA ILE A 54 3.37 4.54 -3.04
C ILE A 54 4.59 5.45 -2.95
N PHE A 55 4.63 6.33 -1.95
CA PHE A 55 5.78 7.24 -1.74
C PHE A 55 7.03 6.48 -1.32
N PHE A 56 6.87 5.44 -0.50
CA PHE A 56 7.95 4.57 -0.10
C PHE A 56 8.55 3.84 -1.32
N LEU A 57 7.73 3.14 -2.10
CA LEU A 57 8.18 2.43 -3.30
C LEU A 57 8.85 3.38 -4.30
N ARG A 58 8.29 4.57 -4.52
CA ARG A 58 8.89 5.59 -5.38
C ARG A 58 10.25 6.04 -4.89
N LYS A 59 10.42 6.26 -3.58
CA LYS A 59 11.71 6.65 -2.97
C LYS A 59 12.77 5.56 -3.16
N TYR A 60 12.39 4.29 -3.03
CA TYR A 60 13.30 3.15 -3.13
C TYR A 60 13.35 2.51 -4.53
N LEU A 61 12.69 3.09 -5.54
CA LEU A 61 12.50 2.48 -6.86
C LEU A 61 13.82 2.04 -7.50
N LYS A 62 14.85 2.90 -7.47
CA LYS A 62 16.18 2.56 -8.02
C LYS A 62 16.79 1.34 -7.35
N GLN A 63 16.67 1.24 -6.03
CA GLN A 63 17.18 0.11 -5.26
C GLN A 63 16.40 -1.17 -5.60
N ILE A 64 15.07 -1.09 -5.64
CA ILE A 64 14.19 -2.21 -6.01
C ILE A 64 14.57 -2.77 -7.39
N LEU A 65 14.76 -1.89 -8.38
CA LEU A 65 15.12 -2.28 -9.75
C LEU A 65 16.50 -2.94 -9.84
N GLN A 66 17.43 -2.62 -8.94
CA GLN A 66 18.79 -3.15 -8.95
C GLN A 66 18.93 -4.49 -8.23
N THR A 67 18.27 -4.67 -7.08
CA THR A 67 18.56 -5.80 -6.19
C THR A 67 17.66 -7.00 -6.41
N LYS A 68 16.48 -6.83 -7.03
CA LYS A 68 15.45 -7.88 -7.29
C LYS A 68 14.96 -8.65 -6.05
N ASN A 69 15.56 -8.45 -4.88
CA ASN A 69 15.25 -9.04 -3.58
C ASN A 69 14.97 -7.95 -2.53
N PHE A 70 14.34 -6.85 -2.94
CA PHE A 70 13.99 -5.80 -2.00
C PHE A 70 12.78 -6.25 -1.17
N SER A 71 12.89 -6.18 0.16
CA SER A 71 11.80 -6.48 1.08
C SER A 71 11.58 -5.37 2.09
N PHE A 72 10.36 -5.30 2.61
CA PHE A 72 9.97 -4.35 3.64
C PHE A 72 8.71 -4.85 4.35
N THR A 73 8.49 -4.40 5.59
CA THR A 73 7.23 -4.70 6.30
C THR A 73 6.17 -3.70 5.87
N LEU A 74 5.03 -4.21 5.39
CA LEU A 74 3.84 -3.44 5.07
C LEU A 74 2.81 -3.62 6.18
N PHE A 75 2.30 -2.53 6.73
CA PHE A 75 1.14 -2.54 7.61
C PHE A 75 -0.11 -2.22 6.80
N ILE A 76 -1.11 -3.11 6.85
CA ILE A 76 -2.39 -2.94 6.15
C ILE A 76 -3.50 -2.68 7.18
N PRO A 77 -3.91 -1.41 7.41
CA PRO A 77 -4.88 -1.07 8.46
C PRO A 77 -6.20 -1.84 8.34
N LEU A 78 -6.73 -1.95 7.12
CA LEU A 78 -7.96 -2.70 6.84
C LEU A 78 -7.86 -4.19 7.19
N LEU A 79 -6.69 -4.79 6.99
CA LEU A 79 -6.49 -6.19 7.36
C LEU A 79 -6.42 -6.35 8.88
N ALA A 80 -5.80 -5.42 9.59
CA ALA A 80 -5.75 -5.43 11.06
C ALA A 80 -7.16 -5.48 11.67
N LEU A 81 -8.06 -4.67 11.10
CA LEU A 81 -9.47 -4.60 11.48
C LEU A 81 -10.20 -5.92 11.24
N GLU A 82 -10.02 -6.51 10.06
CA GLU A 82 -10.67 -7.78 9.71
C GLU A 82 -10.17 -8.96 10.55
N LEU A 83 -8.88 -8.96 10.90
CA LEU A 83 -8.29 -9.95 11.78
C LEU A 83 -8.88 -9.85 13.19
N GLU A 84 -8.96 -8.65 13.75
CA GLU A 84 -9.54 -8.44 15.07
C GLU A 84 -11.00 -8.88 15.15
N LYS A 85 -11.83 -8.51 14.16
CA LYS A 85 -13.23 -8.96 14.09
C LYS A 85 -13.36 -10.49 14.05
N LYS A 86 -12.34 -11.20 13.59
CA LYS A 86 -12.25 -12.67 13.55
C LYS A 86 -11.55 -13.27 14.77
N GLY A 87 -11.20 -12.47 15.78
CA GLY A 87 -10.46 -12.91 16.97
C GLY A 87 -8.98 -13.23 16.71
N LEU A 88 -8.43 -12.78 15.57
CA LEU A 88 -7.03 -12.99 15.20
C LEU A 88 -6.14 -11.81 15.62
N PRO A 89 -4.85 -12.05 15.94
CA PRO A 89 -3.94 -10.98 16.34
C PRO A 89 -3.74 -9.92 15.23
N ARG A 90 -3.90 -8.64 15.57
CA ARG A 90 -3.62 -7.51 14.66
C ARG A 90 -2.19 -7.51 14.13
N SER A 91 -1.22 -8.06 14.88
CA SER A 91 0.17 -8.17 14.43
C SER A 91 0.31 -8.91 13.11
N MET A 92 -0.62 -9.81 12.75
CA MET A 92 -0.63 -10.49 11.44
C MET A 92 -0.90 -9.55 10.25
N SER A 93 -1.29 -8.30 10.49
CA SER A 93 -1.41 -7.26 9.45
C SER A 93 -0.11 -6.52 9.16
N MET A 94 0.94 -6.76 9.96
CA MET A 94 2.31 -6.42 9.61
C MET A 94 2.89 -7.59 8.82
N ILE A 95 3.08 -7.37 7.52
CA ILE A 95 3.45 -8.43 6.59
C ILE A 95 4.78 -8.07 5.97
N SER A 96 5.78 -8.94 6.11
CA SER A 96 6.99 -8.85 5.29
C SER A 96 6.61 -9.08 3.83
N MET A 97 6.83 -8.07 2.99
CA MET A 97 6.53 -8.06 1.58
C MET A 97 7.82 -8.11 0.76
N TRP A 98 7.77 -8.82 -0.37
CA TRP A 98 8.69 -8.58 -1.48
C TRP A 98 8.22 -7.40 -2.31
N ALA A 99 9.16 -6.63 -2.84
CA ALA A 99 8.95 -5.71 -3.95
C ALA A 99 9.76 -6.21 -5.16
N GLU A 100 9.08 -6.87 -6.08
CA GLU A 100 9.70 -7.52 -7.23
C GLU A 100 9.56 -6.65 -8.47
N PRO A 101 10.67 -6.18 -9.07
CA PRO A 101 10.61 -5.46 -10.32
C PRO A 101 10.20 -6.42 -11.44
N GLN A 102 9.17 -6.02 -12.17
CA GLN A 102 8.76 -6.66 -13.41
C GLN A 102 9.53 -6.04 -14.58
N GLU A 103 9.39 -6.62 -15.77
CA GLU A 103 10.01 -6.10 -16.97
C GLU A 103 9.58 -4.66 -17.25
N LYS A 104 10.49 -3.89 -17.85
CA LYS A 104 10.19 -2.54 -18.32
C LYS A 104 9.20 -2.65 -19.47
N ILE A 105 8.08 -1.95 -19.34
CA ILE A 105 7.01 -1.97 -20.34
C ILE A 105 6.91 -0.63 -21.05
N ARG A 106 6.45 -0.67 -22.29
CA ARG A 106 5.91 0.48 -23.00
C ARG A 106 4.38 0.41 -22.86
N MET A 107 3.78 1.48 -22.36
CA MET A 107 2.38 1.52 -21.98
C MET A 107 1.70 2.74 -22.59
N ASP A 108 0.51 2.54 -23.17
CA ASP A 108 -0.41 3.61 -23.50
C ASP A 108 -1.11 4.07 -22.22
N THR A 109 -0.95 5.36 -21.91
CA THR A 109 -1.61 6.00 -20.76
C THR A 109 -2.47 7.17 -21.25
N PRO A 110 -3.41 7.66 -20.43
CA PRO A 110 -4.12 8.91 -20.73
C PRO A 110 -3.19 10.12 -20.94
N LEU A 111 -1.93 10.05 -20.45
CA LEU A 111 -0.91 11.09 -20.62
C LEU A 111 -0.06 10.88 -21.88
N GLY A 112 -0.37 9.87 -22.70
CA GLY A 112 0.40 9.45 -23.86
C GLY A 112 1.20 8.17 -23.63
N VAL A 113 2.02 7.80 -24.62
CA VAL A 113 2.81 6.57 -24.60
C VAL A 113 4.06 6.78 -23.73
N MET A 114 4.25 5.94 -22.72
CA MET A 114 5.35 6.09 -21.77
C MET A 114 6.06 4.76 -21.51
N ASN A 115 7.35 4.85 -21.20
CA ASN A 115 8.09 3.74 -20.61
C ASN A 115 7.79 3.69 -19.10
N ALA A 116 7.59 2.48 -18.57
CA ALA A 116 7.23 2.28 -17.17
C ALA A 116 7.90 1.06 -16.55
N HIS A 117 8.00 1.08 -15.22
CA HIS A 117 8.41 -0.04 -14.39
C HIS A 117 7.24 -0.49 -13.53
N THR A 118 6.88 -1.76 -13.61
CA THR A 118 5.90 -2.35 -12.71
C THR A 118 6.62 -3.03 -11.55
N ILE A 119 6.18 -2.78 -10.33
CA ILE A 119 6.63 -3.43 -9.12
C ILE A 119 5.48 -4.28 -8.59
N LEU A 120 5.71 -5.57 -8.44
CA LEU A 120 4.80 -6.47 -7.75
C LEU A 120 5.14 -6.48 -6.26
N VAL A 121 4.16 -6.15 -5.41
CA VAL A 121 4.29 -6.25 -3.96
C VAL A 121 3.44 -7.41 -3.47
N SER A 122 4.05 -8.37 -2.78
CA SER A 122 3.35 -9.56 -2.29
C SER A 122 3.99 -10.13 -1.01
N PRO A 123 3.25 -10.90 -0.20
CA PRO A 123 3.78 -11.46 1.04
C PRO A 123 4.97 -12.38 0.76
N GLN A 124 6.04 -12.24 1.55
CA GLN A 124 7.21 -13.11 1.47
C GLN A 124 6.90 -14.54 1.94
N SER A 125 6.05 -14.67 2.96
CA SER A 125 5.63 -15.96 3.51
C SER A 125 4.65 -16.69 2.57
N GLY A 126 4.99 -17.92 2.19
CA GLY A 126 4.09 -18.79 1.42
C GLY A 126 2.79 -19.12 2.16
N LEU A 127 2.86 -19.27 3.49
CA LEU A 127 1.67 -19.49 4.31
C LEU A 127 0.72 -18.30 4.26
N LEU A 128 1.24 -17.08 4.39
CA LEU A 128 0.41 -15.87 4.31
C LEU A 128 -0.21 -15.70 2.91
N ARG A 129 0.53 -16.05 1.85
CA ARG A 129 -0.02 -16.08 0.48
C ARG A 129 -1.18 -17.06 0.31
N ALA A 130 -1.20 -18.16 1.06
CA ALA A 130 -2.26 -19.17 1.01
C ALA A 130 -3.47 -18.80 1.89
N LEU A 131 -3.23 -18.15 3.03
CA LEU A 131 -4.27 -17.83 4.02
C LEU A 131 -4.99 -16.50 3.75
N LEU A 132 -4.26 -15.49 3.27
CA LEU A 132 -4.79 -14.14 3.12
C LEU A 132 -5.39 -13.91 1.72
N PRO A 133 -6.48 -13.13 1.61
CA PRO A 133 -7.05 -12.78 0.32
C PRO A 133 -6.03 -12.07 -0.57
N ARG A 134 -5.84 -12.57 -1.79
CA ARG A 134 -4.83 -12.03 -2.72
C ARG A 134 -5.13 -10.58 -3.07
N GLU A 135 -6.39 -10.25 -3.27
CA GLU A 135 -6.87 -8.89 -3.57
C GLU A 135 -6.55 -7.85 -2.49
N LYS A 136 -6.20 -8.29 -1.27
CA LYS A 136 -5.83 -7.41 -0.14
C LYS A 136 -4.36 -7.45 0.22
N THR A 137 -3.57 -8.28 -0.45
CA THR A 137 -2.17 -8.54 -0.08
C THR A 137 -1.22 -8.53 -1.25
N HIS A 138 -1.72 -8.63 -2.47
CA HIS A 138 -0.95 -8.57 -3.71
C HIS A 138 -1.32 -7.30 -4.46
N PHE A 139 -0.31 -6.50 -4.75
CA PHE A 139 -0.47 -5.18 -5.32
C PHE A 139 0.49 -5.00 -6.49
N GLU A 140 0.03 -4.35 -7.55
CA GLU A 140 0.90 -3.92 -8.65
C GLU A 140 0.97 -2.41 -8.68
N PHE A 141 2.18 -1.87 -8.70
CA PHE A 141 2.44 -0.44 -8.84
C PHE A 141 3.26 -0.20 -10.10
N THR A 142 2.69 0.53 -11.05
CA THR A 142 3.38 0.89 -12.29
C THR A 142 3.81 2.34 -12.21
N PHE A 143 5.12 2.59 -12.20
CA PHE A 143 5.71 3.91 -12.17
C PHE A 143 6.26 4.29 -13.54
N ALA A 144 6.19 5.57 -13.91
CA ALA A 144 6.91 6.11 -15.06
C ALA A 144 8.41 5.81 -14.91
N ALA A 145 9.09 5.47 -16.01
CA ALA A 145 10.53 5.19 -15.99
C ALA A 145 11.39 6.46 -15.86
N ALA A 146 10.83 7.62 -16.21
CA ALA A 146 11.49 8.91 -16.06
C ALA A 146 11.22 9.50 -14.68
N SER A 147 12.21 10.21 -14.12
CA SER A 147 12.05 11.02 -12.91
C SER A 147 10.95 12.06 -13.12
N PRO A 148 10.07 12.34 -12.13
CA PRO A 148 10.13 11.91 -10.73
C PRO A 148 9.41 10.59 -10.44
N TYR A 149 9.28 9.70 -11.43
CA TYR A 149 8.68 8.36 -11.32
C TYR A 149 7.22 8.42 -10.83
N HIS A 150 6.37 9.19 -11.52
CA HIS A 150 4.94 9.26 -11.20
C HIS A 150 4.30 7.87 -11.22
N LEU A 151 3.42 7.61 -10.26
CA LEU A 151 2.59 6.41 -10.29
C LEU A 151 1.59 6.56 -11.44
N LEU A 152 1.71 5.71 -12.46
CA LEU A 152 0.84 5.70 -13.63
C LEU A 152 -0.38 4.79 -13.41
N GLN A 153 -0.19 3.71 -12.66
CA GLN A 153 -1.24 2.75 -12.39
C GLN A 153 -0.99 2.02 -11.07
N PHE A 154 -2.07 1.72 -10.37
CA PHE A 154 -2.09 0.83 -9.20
C PHE A 154 -3.18 -0.23 -9.39
N LYS A 155 -2.88 -1.49 -9.06
CA LYS A 155 -3.87 -2.56 -9.01
C LYS A 155 -3.89 -3.24 -7.65
N ALA A 156 -5.10 -3.52 -7.18
CA ALA A 156 -5.38 -4.36 -6.02
C ALA A 156 -6.57 -5.27 -6.36
N GLY A 157 -6.30 -6.58 -6.48
CA GLY A 157 -7.31 -7.54 -6.92
C GLY A 157 -7.91 -7.18 -8.29
N LYS A 158 -9.23 -7.00 -8.33
CA LYS A 158 -9.96 -6.62 -9.55
C LYS A 158 -9.98 -5.11 -9.80
N THR A 159 -9.54 -4.30 -8.84
CA THR A 159 -9.55 -2.85 -8.95
C THR A 159 -8.28 -2.36 -9.61
N ARG A 160 -8.43 -1.48 -10.60
CA ARG A 160 -7.35 -0.83 -11.33
C ARG A 160 -7.57 0.68 -11.27
N HIS A 161 -6.59 1.39 -10.71
CA HIS A 161 -6.52 2.84 -10.69
C HIS A 161 -5.49 3.30 -11.72
N VAL A 162 -5.82 4.31 -12.51
CA VAL A 162 -4.96 4.84 -13.58
C VAL A 162 -4.86 6.35 -13.43
N LEU A 163 -3.65 6.89 -13.59
CA LEU A 163 -3.44 8.33 -13.63
C LEU A 163 -3.99 8.90 -14.94
N THR A 164 -5.03 9.73 -14.83
CA THR A 164 -5.71 10.31 -15.99
C THR A 164 -5.22 11.73 -16.32
N SER A 165 -4.79 12.48 -15.32
CA SER A 165 -4.29 13.84 -15.47
C SER A 165 -3.20 14.13 -14.43
N LEU A 166 -2.20 14.92 -14.81
CA LEU A 166 -1.14 15.37 -13.92
C LEU A 166 -1.02 16.89 -14.03
N ILE A 167 -1.26 17.58 -12.92
CA ILE A 167 -1.05 19.03 -12.81
C ILE A 167 0.21 19.21 -11.96
N LEU A 168 1.24 19.83 -12.55
CA LEU A 168 2.47 20.15 -11.87
C LEU A 168 2.44 21.62 -11.46
N PRO A 169 2.82 21.96 -10.21
CA PRO A 169 3.03 23.35 -9.84
C PRO A 169 4.20 23.93 -10.65
N GLU A 170 4.11 25.22 -11.00
CA GLU A 170 5.17 26.00 -11.66
C GLU A 170 6.43 26.11 -10.81
#